data_AF-A0A0S8DA80-F1
#
_entry.id   AF-A0A0S8DA80-F1
#
_cell.length_a   1.000
_cell.length_b   1.000
_cell.length_c   1.000
_cell.angle_alpha   90.00
_cell.angle_beta   90.00
_cell.angle_gamma   90.00
#
_symmetry.space_group_name_H-M   'P 1'
#
loop_
_entity.id
_entity.type
_entity.pdbx_description
1 polymer ?
#
loop_
_entity_poly.entity_id
_entity_poly.type
_entity_poly.pdbx_seq_one_letter_code
_entity_poly.pdbx_strand_id
1 'polypeptide(L)' 'IITSLTTFFAAFTLYVLGGEVIHEFALAIMLGVIIGTYSSMFVATPIVLLMGEEKAFSKK' A
#
# COMPACT_ATOMS: atom_id res chain seq x y z
N ILE A 1 -6.30 1.01 6.42
CA ILE A 1 -5.50 1.62 7.51
C ILE A 1 -5.10 0.59 8.57
N ILE A 2 -6.03 -0.14 9.21
CA ILE A 2 -5.68 -1.10 10.28
C ILE A 2 -4.73 -2.20 9.79
N THR A 3 -5.02 -2.83 8.64
CA THR A 3 -4.17 -3.88 8.06
C THR A 3 -2.77 -3.36 7.71
N SER A 4 -2.66 -2.16 7.15
CA SER A 4 -1.36 -1.58 6.84
C SER A 4 -0.57 -1.17 8.08
N LEU A 5 -1.25 -0.74 9.14
CA LEU A 5 -0.63 -0.46 10.44
C LEU A 5 -0.03 -1.74 11.05
N THR A 6 -0.77 -2.84 11.07
CA THR A 6 -0.27 -4.10 11.64
C THR A 6 0.86 -4.70 10.79
N THR A 7 0.79 -4.60 9.45
CA THR A 7 1.91 -4.98 8.57
C THR A 7 3.14 -4.10 8.78
N PHE A 8 2.96 -2.80 8.99
CA PHE A 8 4.07 -1.89 9.28
C PHE A 8 4.78 -2.26 10.58
N PHE A 9 4.03 -2.56 11.65
CA PHE A 9 4.61 -3.02 12.91
C PHE A 9 5.34 -4.37 12.79
N ALA A 10 4.80 -5.30 12.01
CA ALA A 10 5.46 -6.57 11.73
C ALA A 10 6.78 -6.36 10.97
N ALA A 11 6.77 -5.54 9.90
CA ALA A 11 7.97 -5.21 9.12
C ALA A 11 9.00 -4.43 9.94
N PHE A 12 8.57 -3.51 10.80
CA PHE A 12 9.44 -2.78 11.72
C PHE A 12 10.14 -3.71 12.71
N THR A 13 9.42 -4.69 13.25
CA THR A 13 10.00 -5.68 14.16
C THR A 13 11.03 -6.55 13.44
N LEU A 14 10.74 -6.96 12.19
CA LEU A 14 11.68 -7.68 11.33
C LEU A 14 12.89 -6.84 10.94
N TYR A 15 12.74 -5.52 10.81
CA TYR A 15 13.84 -4.62 10.50
C TYR A 15 14.81 -4.45 11.67
N VAL A 16 14.27 -4.32 12.90
CA VAL A 16 15.06 -4.10 14.13
C VAL A 16 15.64 -5.39 14.71
N LEU A 17 14.86 -6.48 14.72
CA LEU A 17 15.27 -7.76 15.30
C LEU A 17 15.77 -8.77 14.26
N GLY A 18 15.62 -8.45 12.97
CA GLY A 18 16.07 -9.31 11.89
C GLY A 18 17.58 -9.27 11.70
N GLY A 19 18.15 -10.41 11.29
CA GLY A 19 19.54 -10.48 10.89
C GLY A 19 19.85 -9.72 9.60
N GLU A 20 21.14 -9.59 9.30
CA GLU A 20 21.67 -8.79 8.19
C GLU A 20 21.05 -9.10 6.82
N VAL A 21 20.72 -10.37 6.57
CA VAL A 21 20.14 -10.84 5.29
C VAL A 21 18.73 -10.29 5.04
N ILE A 22 17.93 -10.07 6.09
CA ILE A 22 16.52 -9.66 5.95
C ILE A 22 16.29 -8.18 6.17
N HIS A 23 17.34 -7.43 6.52
CA HIS A 23 17.24 -6.01 6.84
C HIS A 23 16.80 -5.17 5.64
N GLU A 24 17.47 -5.35 4.49
CA GLU A 24 17.12 -4.69 3.22
C GLU A 24 15.72 -5.08 2.73
N PHE A 25 15.35 -6.34 2.93
CA PHE A 25 14.02 -6.84 2.56
C PHE A 25 12.92 -6.23 3.42
N ALA A 26 13.13 -6.15 4.74
CA ALA A 26 12.19 -5.53 5.67
C ALA A 26 12.04 -4.03 5.40
N LEU A 27 13.12 -3.35 5.02
CA LEU A 27 13.11 -1.93 4.63
C LEU A 27 12.27 -1.72 3.36
N ALA A 28 12.43 -2.58 2.35
CA ALA A 28 11.61 -2.55 1.13
C ALA A 28 10.12 -2.75 1.44
N ILE A 29 9.78 -3.68 2.33
CA ILE A 29 8.38 -3.90 2.76
C ILE A 29 7.85 -2.67 3.51
N MET A 30 8.60 -2.08 4.43
CA MET A 30 8.18 -0.88 5.16
C MET A 30 7.83 0.27 4.20
N LEU A 31 8.72 0.57 3.24
CA LEU A 31 8.47 1.61 2.24
C LEU A 31 7.28 1.26 1.34
N GLY A 32 7.17 0.01 0.91
CA GLY A 32 6.05 -0.48 0.09
C GLY A 32 4.70 -0.32 0.79
N VAL A 33 4.62 -0.61 2.09
CA VAL A 33 3.38 -0.44 2.88
C VAL A 33 3.00 1.02 3.00
N ILE A 34 3.94 1.93 3.24
CA ILE A 34 3.66 3.37 3.35
C ILE A 34 3.12 3.91 2.02
N ILE A 35 3.87 3.69 0.93
CA ILE A 35 3.52 4.20 -0.40
C ILE A 35 2.23 3.53 -0.92
N GLY A 36 2.12 2.22 -0.75
CA GLY A 36 0.96 1.44 -1.21
C GLY A 36 -0.32 1.79 -0.46
N THR A 37 -0.25 2.08 0.85
CA THR A 37 -1.43 2.50 1.63
C THR A 37 -1.94 3.85 1.15
N TYR A 38 -1.03 4.81 0.92
CA TYR A 38 -1.40 6.12 0.41
C TYR A 38 -1.98 6.02 -1.01
N SER A 39 -1.29 5.30 -1.91
CA SER A 39 -1.72 5.12 -3.30
C SER A 39 -3.10 4.46 -3.42
N SER A 40 -3.34 3.38 -2.69
CA SER A 40 -4.62 2.66 -2.78
C SER A 40 -5.82 3.48 -2.29
N MET A 41 -5.66 4.33 -1.27
CA MET A 41 -6.78 5.13 -0.78
C MET A 41 -7.01 6.40 -1.63
N PHE A 42 -5.94 7.10 -1.99
CA PHE A 42 -6.05 8.44 -2.59
C PHE A 42 -5.90 8.45 -4.11
N VAL A 43 -5.24 7.45 -4.71
CA VAL A 43 -5.01 7.40 -6.16
C VAL A 43 -5.93 6.37 -6.82
N ALA A 44 -6.03 5.16 -6.27
CA ALA A 44 -6.87 4.12 -6.87
C ALA A 44 -8.37 4.45 -6.82
N THR A 45 -8.88 4.99 -5.71
CA THR A 45 -10.30 5.37 -5.55
C THR A 45 -10.79 6.35 -6.64
N PRO A 46 -10.16 7.53 -6.86
CA PRO A 46 -10.62 8.44 -7.91
C PRO A 46 -10.42 7.88 -9.32
N ILE A 47 -9.34 7.13 -9.58
CA ILE A 47 -9.12 6.51 -10.90
C ILE A 47 -10.25 5.53 -11.24
N VAL A 48 -10.64 4.69 -10.28
CA VAL A 48 -11.75 3.75 -10.46
C VAL A 48 -13.08 4.47 -10.65
N LEU A 49 -13.31 5.57 -9.92
CA LEU A 49 -14.51 6.40 -10.09
C LEU A 49 -14.57 7.02 -11.48
N LEU A 50 -13.46 7.61 -11.97
CA LEU A 50 -13.39 8.19 -13.31
C LEU A 50 -13.62 7.15 -14.41
N MET A 51 -13.04 5.95 -14.28
CA MET A 51 -13.31 4.85 -15.22
C MET A 51 -14.76 4.36 -15.15
N GLY A 52 -15.36 4.34 -13.96
CA GLY A 52 -16.77 3.97 -13.76
C GLY A 52 -17.73 4.99 -14.37
N GLU A 53 -17.44 6.28 -14.25
CA GLU A 53 -18.24 7.37 -14.83
C GLU A 53 -18.19 7.35 -16.37
N GLU A 54 -17.03 7.06 -16.97
CA GLU A 54 -16.91 6.94 -18.43
C GLU A 54 -17.81 5.82 -18.98
N LYS A 55 -17.88 4.68 -18.28
CA LYS A 55 -18.76 3.57 -18.66
C LYS A 55 -20.23 3.85 -18.44
N ALA A 56 -20.57 4.71 -17.46
CA ALA A 56 -21.95 5.13 -17.21
C ALA A 56 -22.47 6.11 -18.28
N PHE A 57 -21.60 6.99 -18.81
CA PHE A 57 -21.94 7.92 -19.89
C PHE A 57 -21.98 7.26 -21.27
N SER A 58 -21.11 6.27 -21.55
CA SER A 58 -21.09 5.57 -22.85
C SER A 58 -22.30 4.65 -23.10
N LYS A 59 -23.13 4.38 -22.08
CA LYS A 59 -24.33 3.53 -22.20
C LYS A 59 -25.63 4.32 -22.40
N LYS A 60 -25.57 5.64 -22.57
CA LYS A 60 -26.72 6.51 -22.89
C LYS A 60 -26.69 6.91 -24.36
#